data_AF-A0A3B9IYP9-F1
#
_entry.id   AF-A0A3B9IYP9-F1
#
_cell.length_a   1.000
_cell.length_b   1.000
_cell.length_c   1.000
_cell.angle_alpha   90.00
_cell.angle_beta   90.00
_cell.angle_gamma   90.00
#
_symmetry.space_group_name_H-M   'P 1'
#
loop_
_entity.id
_entity.type
_entity.pdbx_description
1 polymer ?
#
loop_
_entity_poly.entity_id
_entity_poly.type
_entity_poly.pdbx_seq_one_letter_code
_entity_poly.pdbx_strand_id
1 'polypeptide(L)'
;FQLERKYDFDEGDLREKNQFMFPGDNIKIKFEFTGLSVQAVLDRLPTAKIIEKDSNKYIIEAEVNYGRGIIMYLLSQGAWVKVLSPAPLIDDIRAELDKIHNYYI
;
A
#
# COMPACT_ATOMS: atom_id res chain seq x y z
N PHE A 1 -43.75 0.04 -18.71
CA PHE A 1 -42.39 0.27 -18.19
C PHE A 1 -41.45 -0.70 -18.88
N GLN A 2 -40.61 -0.20 -19.79
CA GLN A 2 -39.45 -0.92 -20.33
C GLN A 2 -38.22 -0.40 -19.60
N LEU A 3 -37.34 -1.28 -19.15
CA LEU A 3 -36.00 -0.91 -18.68
C LEU A 3 -35.00 -1.23 -19.79
N GLU A 4 -34.26 -0.21 -20.20
CA GLU A 4 -33.20 -0.26 -21.21
C GLU A 4 -31.96 -0.99 -20.70
N ARG A 5 -31.31 -1.74 -21.60
CA ARG A 5 -29.93 -2.24 -21.44
C ARG A 5 -28.97 -1.26 -22.10
N LYS A 6 -27.93 -0.82 -21.37
CA LYS A 6 -26.55 -0.73 -21.90
C LYS A 6 -25.56 -0.29 -20.82
N TYR A 7 -24.76 -1.23 -20.33
CA TYR A 7 -23.38 -0.94 -19.97
C TYR A 7 -22.54 -1.95 -20.74
N ASP A 8 -21.95 -1.50 -21.84
CA ASP A 8 -20.81 -2.18 -22.44
C ASP A 8 -19.70 -2.15 -21.40
N PHE A 9 -19.44 -3.30 -20.78
CA PHE A 9 -18.29 -3.50 -19.92
C PHE A 9 -17.11 -3.88 -20.82
N ASP A 10 -16.18 -2.95 -21.01
CA ASP A 10 -14.95 -3.19 -21.75
C ASP A 10 -13.96 -3.90 -20.82
N GLU A 11 -14.01 -5.24 -20.81
CA GLU A 11 -13.15 -6.13 -20.01
C GLU A 11 -11.64 -5.97 -20.30
N GLY A 12 -11.27 -5.32 -21.41
CA GLY A 12 -9.89 -5.14 -21.86
C GLY A 12 -9.08 -4.19 -20.95
N ASP A 13 -9.65 -3.07 -20.55
CA ASP A 13 -8.97 -2.03 -19.75
C ASP A 13 -8.75 -2.43 -18.28
N LEU A 14 -9.52 -3.40 -17.78
CA LEU A 14 -9.43 -3.91 -16.41
C LEU A 14 -8.25 -4.90 -16.22
N ARG A 15 -7.72 -5.46 -17.31
CA ARG A 15 -6.59 -6.41 -17.25
C ARG A 15 -5.23 -5.73 -17.13
N GLU A 16 -5.09 -4.46 -17.53
CA GLU A 16 -3.79 -3.77 -17.49
C GLU A 16 -3.46 -3.13 -16.12
N LYS A 17 -4.42 -3.02 -15.20
CA LYS A 17 -4.24 -2.38 -13.87
C LYS A 17 -4.31 -3.32 -12.66
N ASN A 18 -4.57 -4.61 -12.86
CA ASN A 18 -4.89 -5.56 -11.79
C ASN A 18 -3.85 -6.66 -11.61
N GLN A 19 -2.66 -6.34 -11.09
CA GLN A 19 -1.73 -7.38 -10.60
C GLN A 19 -1.89 -7.70 -9.09
N PHE A 20 -2.81 -7.04 -8.37
CA PHE A 20 -2.98 -7.26 -6.92
C PHE A 20 -4.45 -7.17 -6.45
N MET A 21 -5.39 -7.90 -7.07
CA MET A 21 -6.74 -8.04 -6.48
C MET A 21 -6.78 -9.16 -5.44
N PHE A 22 -6.61 -8.80 -4.16
CA PHE A 22 -7.24 -9.52 -3.06
C PHE A 22 -8.52 -8.75 -2.64
N PRO A 23 -9.62 -9.40 -2.25
CA PRO A 23 -10.79 -8.70 -1.76
C PRO A 23 -10.48 -8.07 -0.39
N GLY A 24 -10.66 -6.77 -0.27
CA GLY A 24 -10.38 -5.99 0.95
C GLY A 24 -10.86 -4.55 0.80
N ASP A 25 -11.25 -3.92 1.90
CA ASP A 25 -11.62 -2.52 1.89
C ASP A 25 -10.42 -1.68 1.44
N ASN A 26 -10.64 -0.74 0.53
CA ASN A 26 -9.63 0.25 0.20
C ASN A 26 -9.42 1.13 1.42
N ILE A 27 -8.22 1.07 2.00
CA ILE A 27 -7.85 1.88 3.15
C ILE A 27 -6.83 2.94 2.73
N LYS A 28 -6.86 4.06 3.44
CA LYS A 28 -5.85 5.11 3.32
C LYS A 28 -4.74 4.86 4.32
N ILE A 29 -3.53 4.63 3.82
CA ILE A 29 -2.33 4.43 4.63
C ILE A 29 -1.45 5.67 4.59
N LYS A 30 -0.71 5.91 5.67
CA LYS A 30 0.33 6.93 5.75
C LYS A 30 1.60 6.32 6.32
N PHE A 31 2.71 6.60 5.68
CA PHE A 31 4.01 6.11 6.14
C PHE A 31 5.12 7.11 5.81
N GLU A 32 6.16 7.09 6.62
CA GLU A 32 7.43 7.76 6.36
C GLU A 32 8.32 6.86 5.50
N PHE A 33 9.03 7.46 4.56
CA PHE A 33 10.01 6.82 3.71
C PHE A 33 11.33 7.60 3.69
N THR A 34 12.44 6.91 3.95
CA THR A 34 13.81 7.48 4.00
C THR A 34 14.79 6.78 3.05
N GLY A 35 14.28 5.92 2.14
CA GLY A 35 15.10 5.18 1.18
C GLY A 35 15.57 6.02 -0.01
N LEU A 36 16.48 5.45 -0.80
CA LEU A 36 17.19 6.15 -1.89
C LEU A 36 16.28 6.58 -3.06
N SER A 37 15.20 5.84 -3.33
CA SER A 37 14.31 6.09 -4.45
C SER A 37 12.86 6.13 -4.01
N VAL A 38 12.35 7.34 -3.75
CA VAL A 38 10.91 7.55 -3.51
C VAL A 38 10.10 7.21 -4.76
N GLN A 39 10.68 7.37 -5.96
CA GLN A 39 9.99 7.06 -7.22
C GLN A 39 9.62 5.58 -7.31
N ALA A 40 10.48 4.67 -6.84
CA ALA A 40 10.17 3.24 -6.81
C ALA A 40 8.93 2.94 -5.94
N VAL A 41 8.70 3.73 -4.88
CA VAL A 41 7.50 3.61 -4.05
C VAL A 41 6.26 4.12 -4.80
N LEU A 42 6.39 5.25 -5.48
CA LEU A 42 5.29 5.85 -6.27
C LEU A 42 4.89 4.97 -7.47
N ASP A 43 5.85 4.36 -8.14
CA ASP A 43 5.60 3.44 -9.26
C ASP A 43 4.87 2.17 -8.78
N ARG A 44 5.18 1.71 -7.56
CA ARG A 44 4.61 0.51 -6.98
C ARG A 44 3.22 0.71 -6.38
N LEU A 45 2.94 1.90 -5.86
CA LEU A 45 1.66 2.28 -5.27
C LEU A 45 1.02 3.37 -6.13
N PRO A 46 0.17 3.04 -7.13
CA PRO A 46 -0.33 4.01 -8.11
C PRO A 46 -1.10 5.19 -7.52
N THR A 47 -1.65 5.03 -6.31
CA THR A 47 -2.41 6.05 -5.58
C THR A 47 -1.53 6.87 -4.63
N ALA A 48 -0.23 6.55 -4.52
CA ALA A 48 0.67 7.18 -3.58
C ALA A 48 0.96 8.63 -3.95
N LYS A 49 0.96 9.49 -2.94
CA LYS A 49 1.25 10.91 -3.03
C LYS A 49 2.16 11.31 -1.89
N ILE A 50 3.18 12.11 -2.20
CA ILE A 50 4.00 12.75 -1.18
C ILE A 50 3.17 13.90 -0.61
N ILE A 51 2.83 13.82 0.67
CA ILE A 51 2.08 14.86 1.39
C ILE A 51 2.99 15.81 2.16
N GLU A 52 4.20 15.36 2.47
CA GLU A 52 5.23 16.19 3.11
C GLU A 52 6.62 15.73 2.65
N LYS A 53 7.51 16.69 2.45
CA LYS A 53 8.92 16.45 2.14
C LYS A 53 9.76 17.29 3.09
N ASP A 54 10.61 16.62 3.85
CA ASP A 54 11.70 17.23 4.61
C ASP A 54 13.03 16.68 4.07
N SER A 55 14.11 17.36 4.38
CA SER A 55 15.50 17.18 3.96
C SER A 55 15.85 15.74 3.54
N ASN A 56 15.54 14.73 4.38
CA ASN A 56 15.84 13.31 4.15
C ASN A 56 14.64 12.36 4.32
N LYS A 57 13.41 12.86 4.37
CA LYS A 57 12.22 12.02 4.60
C LYS A 57 11.04 12.47 3.75
N TYR A 58 10.25 11.48 3.34
CA TYR A 58 9.00 11.67 2.63
C TYR A 58 7.88 11.12 3.48
N ILE A 59 6.82 11.90 3.69
CA ILE A 59 5.56 11.36 4.21
C ILE A 59 4.68 11.07 3.00
N ILE A 60 4.31 9.80 2.86
CA ILE A 60 3.57 9.28 1.72
C ILE A 60 2.20 8.84 2.20
N GLU A 61 1.16 9.26 1.49
CA GLU A 61 -0.22 8.79 1.64
C GLU A 61 -0.61 7.98 0.41
N ALA A 62 -1.25 6.82 0.60
CA ALA A 62 -1.72 5.98 -0.50
C ALA A 62 -3.05 5.31 -0.16
N GLU A 63 -3.88 5.07 -1.17
CA GLU A 63 -5.07 4.22 -1.05
C GLU A 63 -4.76 2.82 -1.56
N VAL A 64 -4.86 1.84 -0.68
CA VAL A 64 -4.41 0.47 -0.95
C VAL A 64 -5.48 -0.51 -0.50
N ASN A 65 -5.52 -1.66 -1.16
CA ASN A 65 -6.31 -2.78 -0.69
C ASN A 65 -5.70 -3.33 0.61
N TYR A 66 -6.52 -3.41 1.68
CA TYR A 66 -6.02 -3.95 2.94
C TYR A 66 -5.87 -5.47 2.87
N GLY A 67 -4.62 -5.93 3.00
CA GLY A 67 -4.32 -7.35 3.00
C GLY A 67 -2.84 -7.62 3.21
N ARG A 68 -2.48 -8.91 3.18
CA ARG A 68 -1.11 -9.35 3.45
C ARG A 68 -0.08 -8.76 2.48
N GLY A 69 -0.50 -8.46 1.24
CA GLY A 69 0.38 -7.92 0.20
C GLY A 69 1.00 -6.57 0.57
N ILE A 70 0.21 -5.63 1.10
CA ILE A 70 0.74 -4.32 1.50
C ILE A 70 1.68 -4.43 2.71
N ILE A 71 1.35 -5.29 3.68
CA ILE A 71 2.19 -5.55 4.86
C ILE A 71 3.56 -6.08 4.41
N MET A 72 3.59 -7.11 3.56
CA MET A 72 4.82 -7.67 3.02
C MET A 72 5.63 -6.66 2.22
N TYR A 73 4.98 -5.83 1.41
CA TYR A 73 5.65 -4.81 0.63
C TYR A 73 6.32 -3.75 1.51
N LEU A 74 5.63 -3.25 2.54
CA LEU A 74 6.20 -2.26 3.45
C LEU A 74 7.38 -2.84 4.25
N LEU A 75 7.25 -4.09 4.73
CA LEU A 75 8.34 -4.79 5.42
C LEU A 75 9.56 -5.04 4.51
N SER A 76 9.35 -5.29 3.22
CA SER A 76 10.47 -5.52 2.29
C SER A 76 11.33 -4.28 2.04
N GLN A 77 10.84 -3.09 2.41
CA GLN A 77 11.63 -1.86 2.40
C GLN A 77 12.56 -1.72 3.62
N GLY A 78 12.43 -2.62 4.60
CA GLY A 78 13.21 -2.61 5.82
C GLY A 78 13.03 -1.33 6.65
N ALA A 79 14.11 -0.87 7.27
CA ALA A 79 14.12 0.29 8.15
C ALA A 79 13.89 1.64 7.42
N TRP A 80 13.79 1.65 6.08
CA TRP A 80 13.45 2.85 5.33
C TRP A 80 11.99 3.24 5.45
N VAL A 81 11.12 2.32 5.86
CA VAL A 81 9.68 2.57 6.02
C VAL A 81 9.29 2.58 7.48
N LYS A 82 8.50 3.57 7.86
CA LYS A 82 7.80 3.61 9.15
C LYS A 82 6.33 3.94 8.94
N VAL A 83 5.44 2.99 9.23
CA VAL A 83 3.99 3.21 9.13
C VAL A 83 3.53 4.17 10.21
N LEU A 84 2.70 5.14 9.82
CA LEU A 84 2.15 6.19 10.70
C LEU A 84 0.64 6.02 10.90
N SER A 85 -0.08 5.48 9.92
CA SER A 85 -1.51 5.18 10.02
C SER A 85 -1.96 4.19 8.93
N PRO A 86 -3.09 3.48 9.11
CA PRO A 86 -3.93 3.46 10.31
C PRO A 86 -3.36 2.55 11.41
N ALA A 87 -3.88 2.66 12.64
CA ALA A 87 -3.41 1.86 13.78
C ALA A 87 -3.40 0.34 13.53
N PRO A 88 -4.44 -0.27 12.90
CA PRO A 88 -4.43 -1.70 12.60
C PRO A 88 -3.23 -2.14 11.74
N LEU A 89 -2.82 -1.33 10.76
CA LEU A 89 -1.65 -1.64 9.94
C LEU A 89 -0.36 -1.59 10.74
N ILE A 90 -0.26 -0.67 11.70
CA ILE A 90 0.90 -0.59 12.60
C ILE A 90 0.97 -1.85 13.47
N ASP A 91 -0.17 -2.30 13.99
CA ASP A 91 -0.24 -3.49 14.85
C ASP A 91 0.10 -4.77 14.06
N ASP A 92 -0.36 -4.88 12.81
CA ASP A 92 -0.01 -5.99 11.92
C ASP A 92 1.50 -6.03 11.60
N ILE A 93 2.10 -4.86 11.33
CA ILE A 93 3.55 -4.75 11.10
C ILE A 93 4.33 -5.15 12.35
N ARG A 94 3.92 -4.68 13.54
CA ARG A 94 4.56 -5.05 14.82
C ARG A 94 4.46 -6.55 15.07
N ALA A 95 3.27 -7.13 14.90
CA ALA A 95 3.06 -8.56 15.11
C ALA A 95 3.92 -9.42 14.17
N GLU A 96 4.15 -8.97 12.93
CA GLU A 96 5.05 -9.68 12.02
C GLU A 96 6.53 -9.49 12.38
N LEU A 97 6.94 -8.28 12.80
CA LEU A 97 8.30 -8.03 13.29
C LEU A 97 8.63 -8.84 14.56
N ASP A 98 7.67 -8.99 15.48
CA ASP A 98 7.83 -9.79 16.69
C ASP A 98 8.07 -11.27 16.34
N LYS A 99 7.33 -11.83 15.36
CA LYS A 99 7.57 -13.20 14.87
C LYS A 99 8.97 -13.33 14.28
N ILE A 100 9.36 -12.38 13.42
CA ILE A 100 10.70 -12.37 12.79
C ILE A 100 11.77 -12.32 13.87
N HIS A 101 11.63 -11.44 14.86
CA HIS A 101 12.54 -11.31 15.99
C HIS A 101 12.70 -12.63 16.74
N ASN A 102 11.58 -13.28 17.10
CA ASN A 102 11.55 -14.55 17.83
C ASN A 102 12.16 -15.74 17.05
N TYR A 103 12.38 -15.62 15.73
CA TYR A 103 13.10 -16.65 14.99
C TYR A 103 14.61 -16.62 15.18
N TYR A 104 15.16 -15.48 15.60
CA TYR A 104 16.60 -15.26 15.67
C TYR A 104 17.13 -14.90 17.06
N ILE A 105 16.23 -14.58 18.01
CA ILE A 105 16.53 -14.16 19.39
C ILE A 105 15.61 -14.93 20.33
#